data_AF-A0A820GSC9-F1
#
_entry.id   AF-A0A820GSC9-F1
#
_cell.length_a   1.000
_cell.length_b   1.000
_cell.length_c   1.000
_cell.angle_alpha   90.00
_cell.angle_beta   90.00
_cell.angle_gamma   90.00
#
_symmetry.space_group_name_H-M   'P 1'
#
loop_
_entity.id
_entity.type
_entity.pdbx_description
1 polymer ?
#
loop_
_entity_poly.entity_id
_entity_poly.type
_entity_poly.pdbx_seq_one_letter_code
_entity_poly.pdbx_strand_id
1 'polypeptide(L)'
;QTALWLAVQNKHFNVVQILISLGKANVNHMAHESKGKSWTPLGLACRDGQLAIVKYLIESGASLYNVDQNNSTSLMIACKYANYDVVKYLLSLDIIKLLLEEYHATIVKNNIESWYTTSQIIDELELIGCYHLSSNGVDRYSKSYEYFLRAMKLRYKDLNNPILKTNFLPPMEVYDYYIECQTIEELELIKDDSDRIMMHSLMMWKRLSITFDFLNQLNTQALYYANNKEYQRAIQLYTHALYLRIKTQIDLHGYLGDLKNCTKINWQ
;
A
#
# COMPACT_ATOMS: atom_id res chain seq x y z
N GLN A 1 21.10 -18.16 4.80
CA GLN A 1 19.87 -18.98 4.64
C GLN A 1 19.67 -19.79 5.92
N THR A 2 18.42 -19.99 6.37
CA THR A 2 18.09 -20.89 7.49
C THR A 2 17.31 -22.10 6.99
N ALA A 3 17.26 -23.19 7.77
CA ALA A 3 16.46 -24.37 7.42
C ALA A 3 14.98 -24.03 7.20
N LEU A 4 14.41 -23.15 8.05
CA LEU A 4 13.04 -22.67 7.91
C LEU A 4 12.85 -21.89 6.61
N TRP A 5 13.77 -20.97 6.30
CA TRP A 5 13.70 -20.19 5.07
C TRP A 5 13.76 -21.07 3.81
N LEU A 6 14.64 -22.08 3.79
CA LEU A 6 14.73 -23.04 2.68
C LEU A 6 13.46 -23.88 2.54
N ALA A 7 12.85 -24.29 3.65
CA ALA A 7 11.60 -25.04 3.62
C ALA A 7 10.45 -24.19 3.04
N VAL A 8 10.37 -22.90 3.40
CA VAL A 8 9.41 -21.96 2.79
C VAL A 8 9.72 -21.75 1.31
N GLN A 9 10.98 -21.53 0.92
CA GLN A 9 11.36 -21.33 -0.47
C GLN A 9 10.92 -22.51 -1.37
N ASN A 10 11.05 -23.74 -0.87
CA ASN A 10 10.68 -24.96 -1.59
C ASN A 10 9.21 -25.37 -1.39
N LYS A 11 8.38 -24.55 -0.72
CA LYS A 11 6.95 -24.81 -0.47
C LYS A 11 6.71 -26.11 0.32
N HIS A 12 7.68 -26.55 1.11
CA HIS A 12 7.61 -27.78 1.88
C HIS A 12 6.88 -27.55 3.22
N PHE A 13 5.55 -27.40 3.15
CA PHE A 13 4.72 -27.07 4.33
C PHE A 13 4.96 -28.00 5.52
N ASN A 14 5.01 -29.32 5.31
CA ASN A 14 5.24 -30.29 6.40
C ASN A 14 6.58 -30.05 7.12
N VAL A 15 7.61 -29.66 6.36
CA VAL A 15 8.94 -29.35 6.91
C VAL A 15 8.91 -28.03 7.68
N VAL A 16 8.17 -27.02 7.19
CA VAL A 16 7.92 -25.77 7.91
C VAL A 16 7.26 -26.06 9.27
N GLN A 17 6.25 -26.92 9.30
CA GLN A 17 5.56 -27.32 10.54
C GLN A 17 6.49 -28.01 11.53
N ILE A 18 7.30 -28.96 11.07
CA ILE A 18 8.28 -29.67 11.91
C ILE A 18 9.33 -28.71 12.48
N LEU A 19 9.88 -27.82 11.64
CA LEU A 19 10.96 -26.92 12.06
C LEU A 19 10.51 -25.93 13.13
N ILE A 20 9.27 -25.45 13.04
CA ILE A 20 8.68 -24.53 14.01
C ILE A 20 8.28 -25.26 15.29
N SER A 21 7.66 -26.44 15.20
CA SER A 21 7.22 -27.21 16.39
C SER A 21 8.38 -27.69 17.25
N LEU A 22 9.57 -27.88 16.68
CA LEU A 22 10.80 -28.18 17.42
C LEU A 22 11.32 -26.98 18.26
N GLY A 23 10.74 -25.78 18.12
CA GLY A 23 10.99 -24.61 18.96
C GLY A 23 12.33 -23.90 18.76
N LYS A 24 13.21 -24.42 17.89
CA LYS A 24 14.56 -23.86 17.65
C LYS A 24 14.61 -22.89 16.46
N ALA A 25 13.57 -22.86 15.62
CA ALA A 25 13.53 -22.01 14.45
C ALA A 25 13.03 -20.60 14.82
N ASN A 26 13.86 -19.58 14.62
CA ASN A 26 13.41 -18.19 14.72
C ASN A 26 12.57 -17.82 13.49
N VAL A 27 11.25 -17.76 13.68
CA VAL A 27 10.25 -17.44 12.64
C VAL A 27 10.41 -16.04 12.02
N ASN A 28 11.12 -15.14 12.71
CA ASN A 28 11.35 -13.76 12.29
C ASN A 28 12.75 -13.53 11.72
N HIS A 29 13.62 -14.56 11.69
CA HIS A 29 15.00 -14.39 11.23
C HIS A 29 15.05 -14.13 9.73
N MET A 30 15.58 -12.96 9.35
CA MET A 30 15.76 -12.57 7.96
C MET A 30 16.93 -13.32 7.33
N ALA A 31 16.74 -13.87 6.13
CA ALA A 31 17.80 -14.58 5.41
C ALA A 31 17.98 -14.03 3.99
N HIS A 32 19.23 -14.15 3.51
CA HIS A 32 19.66 -13.63 2.20
C HIS A 32 19.40 -14.61 1.06
N GLU A 33 18.90 -14.07 -0.05
CA GLU A 33 18.78 -14.70 -1.36
C GLU A 33 20.02 -14.37 -2.21
N SER A 34 20.37 -15.24 -3.16
CA SER A 34 21.57 -15.12 -4.01
C SER A 34 21.64 -13.84 -4.86
N LYS A 35 20.53 -13.11 -5.01
CA LYS A 35 20.43 -11.83 -5.73
C LYS A 35 20.51 -10.60 -4.83
N GLY A 36 21.00 -10.74 -3.60
CA GLY A 36 21.19 -9.63 -2.66
C GLY A 36 19.92 -9.12 -1.99
N LYS A 37 18.78 -9.81 -2.15
CA LYS A 37 17.53 -9.51 -1.42
C LYS A 37 17.47 -10.30 -0.13
N SER A 38 16.86 -9.72 0.89
CA SER A 38 16.70 -10.35 2.20
C SER A 38 15.25 -10.40 2.59
N TRP A 39 14.77 -11.57 3.03
CA TRP A 39 13.37 -11.80 3.36
C TRP A 39 13.25 -12.52 4.70
N THR A 40 12.25 -12.16 5.50
CA THR A 40 11.76 -13.03 6.57
C THR A 40 11.06 -14.25 5.96
N PRO A 41 10.92 -15.37 6.69
CA PRO A 41 10.12 -16.51 6.25
C PRO A 41 8.70 -16.09 5.83
N LEU A 42 8.09 -15.16 6.59
CA LEU A 42 6.78 -14.61 6.27
C LEU A 42 6.80 -13.77 4.98
N GLY A 43 7.77 -12.86 4.83
CA GLY A 43 7.90 -12.05 3.60
C GLY A 43 8.13 -12.91 2.36
N LEU A 44 8.91 -13.98 2.48
CA LEU A 44 9.13 -14.95 1.41
C LEU A 44 7.83 -15.69 1.05
N ALA A 45 7.10 -16.18 2.05
CA ALA A 45 5.81 -16.84 1.84
C ALA A 45 4.77 -15.90 1.22
N CYS A 46 4.79 -14.62 1.60
CA CYS A 46 3.94 -13.57 1.05
C CYS A 46 4.27 -13.21 -0.40
N ARG A 47 5.57 -13.20 -0.74
CA ARG A 47 6.08 -12.99 -2.11
C ARG A 47 5.68 -14.14 -3.05
N ASP A 48 5.69 -15.36 -2.54
CA ASP A 48 5.45 -16.57 -3.35
C ASP A 48 4.00 -17.08 -3.29
N GLY A 49 3.10 -16.33 -2.62
CA GLY A 49 1.68 -16.64 -2.56
C GLY A 49 1.32 -17.88 -1.74
N GLN A 50 2.18 -18.28 -0.80
CA GLN A 50 2.07 -19.54 -0.08
C GLN A 50 1.10 -19.45 1.10
N LEU A 51 -0.21 -19.31 0.83
CA LEU A 51 -1.23 -19.01 1.84
C LEU A 51 -1.20 -19.94 3.07
N ALA A 52 -1.05 -21.24 2.89
CA ALA A 52 -0.99 -22.20 4.00
C ALA A 52 0.22 -21.95 4.93
N ILE A 53 1.38 -21.61 4.33
CA ILE A 53 2.60 -21.29 5.07
C ILE A 53 2.46 -19.91 5.74
N VAL A 54 1.87 -18.92 5.07
CA VAL A 54 1.58 -17.60 5.65
C VAL A 54 0.72 -17.74 6.92
N LYS A 55 -0.39 -18.48 6.83
CA LYS A 55 -1.27 -18.78 7.96
C LYS A 55 -0.50 -19.35 9.15
N TYR A 56 0.24 -20.41 8.90
CA TYR A 56 0.97 -21.13 9.94
C TYR A 56 2.12 -20.31 10.55
N LEU A 57 2.83 -19.52 9.75
CA LEU A 57 3.89 -18.63 10.26
C LEU A 57 3.31 -17.57 11.19
N ILE A 58 2.16 -16.98 10.86
CA ILE A 58 1.49 -15.98 11.70
C ILE A 58 0.99 -16.60 13.00
N GLU A 59 0.34 -17.77 12.94
CA GLU A 59 -0.07 -18.55 14.12
C GLU A 59 1.12 -18.88 15.04
N SER A 60 2.32 -18.99 14.44
CA SER A 60 3.57 -19.30 15.14
C SER A 60 4.35 -18.06 15.60
N GLY A 61 3.74 -16.86 15.55
CA GLY A 61 4.33 -15.62 16.07
C GLY A 61 5.22 -14.85 15.08
N ALA A 62 5.08 -15.08 13.77
CA ALA A 62 5.73 -14.23 12.78
C ALA A 62 5.14 -12.80 12.82
N SER A 63 6.02 -11.81 12.85
CA SER A 63 5.64 -10.39 12.87
C SER A 63 5.21 -9.92 11.48
N LEU A 64 3.99 -9.41 11.38
CA LEU A 64 3.44 -8.78 10.18
C LEU A 64 4.19 -7.49 9.79
N TYR A 65 4.75 -6.80 10.79
CA TYR A 65 5.33 -5.47 10.68
C TYR A 65 6.83 -5.45 10.38
N ASN A 66 7.47 -6.62 10.34
CA ASN A 66 8.87 -6.69 9.94
C ASN A 66 9.02 -6.23 8.49
N VAL A 67 9.97 -5.33 8.27
CA VAL A 67 10.25 -4.76 6.95
C VAL A 67 11.47 -5.41 6.30
N ASP A 68 11.46 -5.50 4.98
CA ASP A 68 12.63 -5.91 4.19
C ASP A 68 13.66 -4.76 4.05
N GLN A 69 14.75 -5.01 3.31
CA GLN A 69 15.78 -4.00 3.04
C GLN A 69 15.27 -2.78 2.24
N ASN A 70 14.07 -2.86 1.66
CA ASN A 70 13.40 -1.78 0.95
C ASN A 70 12.26 -1.17 1.79
N ASN A 71 12.27 -1.37 3.11
CA ASN A 71 11.21 -0.94 4.03
C ASN A 71 9.80 -1.48 3.69
N SER A 72 9.69 -2.62 3.01
CA SER A 72 8.39 -3.22 2.64
C SER A 72 7.90 -4.20 3.70
N THR A 73 6.65 -4.05 4.16
CA THR A 73 5.98 -4.99 5.08
C THR A 73 5.50 -6.26 4.37
N SER A 74 5.09 -7.28 5.14
CA SER A 74 4.56 -8.53 4.57
C SER A 74 3.32 -8.31 3.68
N LEU A 75 2.46 -7.35 4.03
CA LEU A 75 1.31 -6.95 3.21
C LEU A 75 1.75 -6.27 1.91
N MET A 76 2.68 -5.30 1.98
CA MET A 76 3.22 -4.61 0.79
C MET A 76 3.89 -5.61 -0.17
N ILE A 77 4.60 -6.60 0.37
CA ILE A 77 5.22 -7.67 -0.41
C ILE A 77 4.14 -8.52 -1.11
N ALA A 78 3.09 -8.94 -0.39
CA ALA A 78 1.99 -9.70 -1.00
C ALA A 78 1.28 -8.90 -2.12
N CYS A 79 1.08 -7.59 -1.93
CA CYS A 79 0.51 -6.68 -2.93
C CYS A 79 1.42 -6.53 -4.16
N LYS A 80 2.72 -6.28 -3.94
CA LYS A 80 3.72 -6.10 -5.01
C LYS A 80 3.81 -7.30 -5.95
N TYR A 81 3.61 -8.49 -5.41
CA TYR A 81 3.68 -9.75 -6.16
C TYR A 81 2.30 -10.28 -6.56
N ALA A 82 1.23 -9.49 -6.40
CA ALA A 82 -0.14 -9.81 -6.80
C ALA A 82 -0.67 -11.14 -6.23
N ASN A 83 -0.27 -11.50 -5.01
CA ASN A 83 -0.72 -12.72 -4.35
C ASN A 83 -2.07 -12.49 -3.66
N TYR A 84 -3.13 -12.42 -4.44
CA TYR A 84 -4.47 -12.00 -4.01
C TYR A 84 -5.03 -12.77 -2.81
N ASP A 85 -4.82 -14.09 -2.72
CA ASP A 85 -5.34 -14.89 -1.61
C ASP A 85 -4.59 -14.62 -0.30
N VAL A 86 -3.29 -14.35 -0.40
CA VAL A 86 -2.48 -13.90 0.75
C VAL A 86 -2.86 -12.48 1.13
N VAL A 87 -3.02 -11.57 0.17
CA VAL A 87 -3.49 -10.19 0.42
C VAL A 87 -4.85 -10.21 1.11
N LYS A 88 -5.82 -10.98 0.60
CA LYS A 88 -7.13 -11.16 1.24
C LYS A 88 -7.00 -11.70 2.67
N TYR A 89 -6.11 -12.64 2.91
CA TYR A 89 -5.91 -13.20 4.24
C TYR A 89 -5.22 -12.21 5.20
N LEU A 90 -4.13 -11.56 4.78
CA LEU A 90 -3.44 -10.54 5.58
C LEU A 90 -4.36 -9.35 5.86
N LEU A 91 -5.06 -8.86 4.84
CA LEU A 91 -6.11 -7.86 5.02
C LEU A 91 -7.22 -8.39 5.91
N SER A 92 -7.62 -9.67 5.85
CA SER A 92 -8.62 -10.19 6.79
C SER A 92 -8.08 -10.20 8.21
N LEU A 93 -6.80 -10.46 8.46
CA LEU A 93 -6.22 -10.39 9.80
C LEU A 93 -6.07 -8.94 10.28
N ASP A 94 -5.64 -8.04 9.41
CA ASP A 94 -5.47 -6.62 9.72
C ASP A 94 -6.83 -5.91 9.85
N ILE A 95 -7.81 -6.24 9.01
CA ILE A 95 -9.19 -5.74 9.07
C ILE A 95 -9.95 -6.41 10.23
N ILE A 96 -9.75 -7.70 10.52
CA ILE A 96 -10.37 -8.34 11.71
C ILE A 96 -9.77 -7.76 13.00
N LYS A 97 -8.48 -7.42 13.04
CA LYS A 97 -7.89 -6.64 14.14
C LYS A 97 -8.55 -5.25 14.27
N LEU A 98 -8.78 -4.55 13.15
CA LEU A 98 -9.50 -3.27 13.13
C LEU A 98 -11.00 -3.39 13.48
N LEU A 99 -11.66 -4.48 13.12
CA LEU A 99 -13.08 -4.74 13.40
C LEU A 99 -13.32 -5.25 14.83
N LEU A 100 -12.38 -6.00 15.42
CA LEU A 100 -12.41 -6.44 16.82
C LEU A 100 -12.20 -5.25 17.80
N GLU A 101 -11.65 -4.13 17.33
CA GLU A 101 -11.58 -2.86 18.07
C GLU A 101 -12.87 -2.02 17.98
N GLU A 102 -13.81 -2.38 17.09
CA GLU A 102 -15.06 -1.64 16.87
C GLU A 102 -16.31 -2.32 17.46
N TYR A 103 -16.28 -3.63 17.74
CA TYR A 103 -17.39 -4.36 18.37
C TYR A 103 -16.88 -5.26 19.52
N HIS A 104 -17.16 -4.84 20.76
CA HIS A 104 -16.75 -5.42 22.04
C HIS A 104 -16.56 -6.97 22.10
N ALA A 105 -15.36 -7.40 22.49
CA ALA A 105 -15.16 -8.60 23.31
C ALA A 105 -14.15 -8.31 24.44
N THR A 106 -14.66 -8.30 25.66
CA THR A 106 -14.06 -7.91 26.95
C THR A 106 -12.82 -8.72 27.38
N ILE A 107 -12.23 -9.52 26.49
CA ILE A 107 -11.15 -10.46 26.82
C ILE A 107 -9.75 -9.94 26.41
N VAL A 108 -9.65 -8.90 25.55
CA VAL A 108 -8.34 -8.44 25.00
C VAL A 108 -8.01 -6.97 25.32
N LYS A 109 -8.63 -6.37 26.35
CA LYS A 109 -8.48 -4.93 26.65
C LYS A 109 -7.13 -4.52 27.27
N ASN A 110 -6.36 -5.45 27.84
CA ASN A 110 -5.24 -5.06 28.72
C ASN A 110 -3.85 -4.96 28.06
N ASN A 111 -3.68 -5.22 26.74
CA ASN A 111 -2.34 -5.26 26.13
C ASN A 111 -2.15 -4.49 24.80
N ILE A 112 -3.20 -3.96 24.15
CA ILE A 112 -3.08 -3.39 22.78
C ILE A 112 -3.02 -1.86 22.75
N GLU A 113 -3.58 -1.16 23.74
CA GLU A 113 -3.66 0.31 23.79
C GLU A 113 -2.28 1.03 23.84
N SER A 114 -1.15 0.32 23.95
CA SER A 114 0.18 0.91 23.97
C SER A 114 0.91 0.99 22.62
N TRP A 115 0.38 0.43 21.52
CA TRP A 115 1.20 0.21 20.30
C TRP A 115 0.83 1.03 19.06
N TYR A 116 -0.42 1.48 18.88
CA TYR A 116 -0.82 2.33 17.74
C TYR A 116 -1.85 3.39 18.16
N THR A 117 -1.69 4.59 17.62
CA THR A 117 -2.65 5.70 17.79
C THR A 117 -3.73 5.65 16.70
N THR A 118 -4.92 6.19 16.98
CA THR A 118 -6.01 6.29 15.99
C THR A 118 -5.58 7.01 14.71
N SER A 119 -4.66 8.00 14.82
CA SER A 119 -4.10 8.69 13.65
C SER A 119 -3.33 7.74 12.72
N GLN A 120 -2.51 6.83 13.27
CA GLN A 120 -1.74 5.88 12.47
C GLN A 120 -2.63 4.88 11.73
N ILE A 121 -3.73 4.46 12.36
CA ILE A 121 -4.71 3.57 11.73
C ILE A 121 -5.38 4.25 10.52
N ILE A 122 -5.73 5.53 10.68
CA ILE A 122 -6.33 6.32 9.61
C ILE A 122 -5.38 6.45 8.42
N ASP A 123 -4.11 6.77 8.67
CA ASP A 123 -3.10 6.90 7.61
C ASP A 123 -2.89 5.58 6.84
N GLU A 124 -2.89 4.44 7.55
CA GLU A 124 -2.79 3.11 6.92
C GLU A 124 -4.01 2.76 6.06
N LEU A 125 -5.22 3.08 6.51
CA LEU A 125 -6.44 2.86 5.71
C LEU A 125 -6.43 3.71 4.43
N GLU A 126 -6.02 4.97 4.53
CA GLU A 126 -5.87 5.87 3.36
C GLU A 126 -4.81 5.32 2.39
N LEU A 127 -3.71 4.76 2.92
CA LEU A 127 -2.67 4.14 2.11
C LEU A 127 -3.13 2.86 1.41
N ILE A 128 -3.90 2.00 2.08
CA ILE A 128 -4.46 0.79 1.47
C ILE A 128 -5.42 1.14 0.34
N GLY A 129 -6.28 2.15 0.54
CA GLY A 129 -7.16 2.64 -0.52
C GLY A 129 -6.36 3.09 -1.74
N CYS A 130 -5.32 3.89 -1.51
CA CYS A 130 -4.37 4.32 -2.52
C CYS A 130 -3.74 3.15 -3.31
N TYR A 131 -3.30 2.08 -2.64
CA TYR A 131 -2.69 0.91 -3.30
C TYR A 131 -3.68 0.11 -4.16
N HIS A 132 -4.96 0.10 -3.84
CA HIS A 132 -5.96 -0.58 -4.67
C HIS A 132 -6.02 0.01 -6.08
N LEU A 133 -5.88 1.33 -6.20
CA LEU A 133 -5.88 2.04 -7.49
C LEU A 133 -4.64 1.75 -8.35
N SER A 134 -3.54 1.38 -7.71
CA SER A 134 -2.31 0.96 -8.39
C SER A 134 -2.41 -0.44 -9.03
N SER A 135 -3.46 -1.20 -8.71
CA SER A 135 -3.71 -2.53 -9.28
C SER A 135 -4.62 -2.46 -10.51
N ASN A 136 -4.55 -3.47 -11.39
CA ASN A 136 -5.45 -3.60 -12.56
C ASN A 136 -6.75 -4.36 -12.23
N GLY A 137 -7.21 -4.32 -10.98
CA GLY A 137 -8.43 -5.00 -10.55
C GLY A 137 -9.71 -4.34 -11.07
N VAL A 138 -10.71 -5.15 -11.45
CA VAL A 138 -12.01 -4.70 -11.97
C VAL A 138 -12.77 -3.82 -10.97
N ASP A 139 -12.59 -4.04 -9.68
CA ASP A 139 -13.29 -3.35 -8.58
C ASP A 139 -12.40 -2.36 -7.80
N ARG A 140 -11.27 -1.95 -8.39
CA ARG A 140 -10.25 -1.16 -7.70
C ARG A 140 -10.76 0.18 -7.14
N TYR A 141 -11.63 0.87 -7.87
CA TYR A 141 -12.16 2.18 -7.46
C TYR A 141 -13.13 2.04 -6.29
N SER A 142 -14.06 1.09 -6.38
CA SER A 142 -15.02 0.80 -5.32
C SER A 142 -14.33 0.36 -4.03
N LYS A 143 -13.29 -0.49 -4.13
CA LYS A 143 -12.48 -0.87 -2.97
C LYS A 143 -11.71 0.32 -2.40
N SER A 144 -11.04 1.10 -3.23
CA SER A 144 -10.33 2.30 -2.79
C SER A 144 -11.26 3.24 -2.01
N TYR A 145 -12.44 3.49 -2.55
CA TYR A 145 -13.47 4.31 -1.92
C TYR A 145 -13.86 3.78 -0.53
N GLU A 146 -14.05 2.46 -0.41
CA GLU A 146 -14.44 1.85 0.86
C GLU A 146 -13.41 2.11 1.97
N TYR A 147 -12.11 2.01 1.67
CA TYR A 147 -11.05 2.33 2.63
C TYR A 147 -11.00 3.82 2.98
N PHE A 148 -11.16 4.70 1.99
CA PHE A 148 -11.24 6.15 2.24
C PHE A 148 -12.42 6.50 3.15
N LEU A 149 -13.58 5.89 2.93
CA LEU A 149 -14.77 6.10 3.75
C LEU A 149 -14.57 5.60 5.18
N ARG A 150 -13.93 4.44 5.37
CA ARG A 150 -13.60 3.91 6.69
C ARG A 150 -12.65 4.85 7.44
N ALA A 151 -11.59 5.32 6.78
CA ALA A 151 -10.66 6.30 7.34
C ALA A 151 -11.40 7.60 7.75
N MET A 152 -12.28 8.10 6.89
CA MET A 152 -13.06 9.31 7.16
C MET A 152 -13.99 9.14 8.36
N LYS A 153 -14.66 8.00 8.49
CA LYS A 153 -15.51 7.70 9.66
C LYS A 153 -14.70 7.68 10.96
N LEU A 154 -13.49 7.12 10.95
CA LEU A 154 -12.62 7.12 12.12
C LEU A 154 -12.16 8.53 12.52
N ARG A 155 -11.90 9.42 11.55
CA ARG A 155 -11.57 10.83 11.82
C ARG A 155 -12.65 11.56 12.62
N TYR A 156 -13.92 11.23 12.37
CA TYR A 156 -15.08 11.86 13.00
C TYR A 156 -15.78 10.97 14.03
N LYS A 157 -15.11 9.92 14.53
CA LYS A 157 -15.67 9.02 15.54
C LYS A 157 -16.01 9.75 16.84
N ASP A 158 -15.14 10.65 17.29
CA ASP A 158 -15.42 11.61 18.37
C ASP A 158 -15.65 13.00 17.76
N LEU A 159 -16.92 13.40 17.68
CA LEU A 159 -17.33 14.68 17.10
C LEU A 159 -16.81 15.89 17.90
N ASN A 160 -16.49 15.71 19.18
CA ASN A 160 -15.95 16.80 20.00
C ASN A 160 -14.44 17.01 19.79
N ASN A 161 -13.74 15.99 19.25
CA ASN A 161 -12.31 16.04 19.00
C ASN A 161 -11.92 15.27 17.72
N PRO A 162 -12.33 15.78 16.54
CA PRO A 162 -12.06 15.10 15.28
C PRO A 162 -10.57 15.15 14.90
N ILE A 163 -10.09 14.10 14.24
CA ILE A 163 -8.71 14.00 13.73
C ILE A 163 -8.64 14.64 12.34
N LEU A 164 -8.38 15.95 12.32
CA LEU A 164 -8.33 16.73 11.08
C LEU A 164 -7.10 16.39 10.23
N LYS A 165 -7.29 16.44 8.91
CA LYS A 165 -6.19 16.32 7.94
C LYS A 165 -5.31 17.57 8.01
N THR A 166 -3.99 17.39 7.83
CA THR A 166 -3.00 18.48 7.80
C THR A 166 -2.04 18.29 6.61
N ASN A 167 -1.19 19.27 6.32
CA ASN A 167 -0.18 19.21 5.25
C ASN A 167 -0.75 19.00 3.83
N PHE A 168 -1.79 19.77 3.48
CA PHE A 168 -2.39 19.72 2.15
C PHE A 168 -1.44 20.21 1.07
N LEU A 169 -1.56 19.62 -0.13
CA LEU A 169 -1.06 20.23 -1.34
C LEU A 169 -1.87 21.50 -1.65
N PRO A 170 -1.22 22.60 -2.07
CA PRO A 170 -1.97 23.72 -2.64
C PRO A 170 -2.71 23.24 -3.90
N PRO A 171 -3.86 23.83 -4.25
CA PRO A 171 -4.52 23.54 -5.52
C PRO A 171 -3.56 23.83 -6.68
N MET A 172 -3.29 22.83 -7.50
CA MET A 172 -2.38 22.93 -8.65
C MET A 172 -3.09 22.52 -9.92
N GLU A 173 -2.78 23.22 -11.02
CA GLU A 173 -3.34 22.95 -12.34
C GLU A 173 -3.12 21.49 -12.79
N VAL A 174 -1.95 20.92 -12.47
CA VAL A 174 -1.59 19.51 -12.77
C VAL A 174 -2.58 18.49 -12.19
N TYR A 175 -3.32 18.86 -11.14
CA TYR A 175 -4.32 18.02 -10.50
C TYR A 175 -5.74 18.57 -10.67
N ASP A 176 -5.99 19.35 -11.73
CA ASP A 176 -7.28 20.01 -11.97
C ASP A 176 -7.76 20.85 -10.77
N TYR A 177 -6.82 21.45 -10.03
CA TYR A 177 -7.07 22.18 -8.79
C TYR A 177 -7.84 21.37 -7.73
N TYR A 178 -7.76 20.04 -7.80
CA TYR A 178 -8.44 19.15 -6.87
C TYR A 178 -7.92 19.33 -5.45
N ILE A 179 -8.85 19.29 -4.48
CA ILE A 179 -8.57 19.39 -3.04
C ILE A 179 -9.06 18.10 -2.39
N GLU A 180 -8.24 17.54 -1.50
CA GLU A 180 -8.59 16.34 -0.74
C GLU A 180 -9.84 16.57 0.12
N CYS A 181 -10.88 15.76 -0.09
CA CYS A 181 -12.09 15.74 0.75
C CYS A 181 -11.72 15.67 2.24
N GLN A 182 -12.39 16.50 3.03
CA GLN A 182 -12.22 16.64 4.47
C GLN A 182 -13.42 16.08 5.23
N THR A 183 -14.59 15.97 4.61
CA THR A 183 -15.80 15.43 5.25
C THR A 183 -16.31 14.18 4.54
N ILE A 184 -17.22 13.46 5.20
CA ILE A 184 -17.87 12.28 4.62
C ILE A 184 -18.74 12.70 3.43
N GLU A 185 -19.41 13.85 3.51
CA GLU A 185 -20.28 14.38 2.45
C GLU A 185 -19.48 14.70 1.19
N GLU A 186 -18.32 15.36 1.34
CA GLU A 186 -17.42 15.63 0.21
C GLU A 186 -16.88 14.34 -0.43
N LEU A 187 -16.66 13.30 0.37
CA LEU A 187 -16.21 12.01 -0.12
C LEU A 187 -17.33 11.28 -0.87
N GLU A 188 -18.56 11.30 -0.38
CA GLU A 188 -19.72 10.69 -1.05
C GLU A 188 -19.98 11.31 -2.44
N LEU A 189 -19.67 12.61 -2.64
CA LEU A 189 -19.78 13.26 -3.95
C LEU A 189 -18.87 12.66 -5.03
N ILE A 190 -17.77 11.99 -4.66
CA ILE A 190 -16.81 11.42 -5.60
C ILE A 190 -16.95 9.90 -5.78
N LYS A 191 -17.90 9.27 -5.08
CA LYS A 191 -18.02 7.80 -4.99
C LYS A 191 -18.08 7.06 -6.33
N ASP A 192 -18.75 7.65 -7.31
CA ASP A 192 -18.96 7.06 -8.64
C ASP A 192 -18.07 7.72 -9.72
N ASP A 193 -17.16 8.62 -9.33
CA ASP A 193 -16.25 9.32 -10.23
C ASP A 193 -14.81 8.78 -10.06
N SER A 194 -14.43 7.89 -10.98
CA SER A 194 -13.12 7.23 -10.96
C SER A 194 -11.94 8.19 -11.07
N ASP A 195 -12.11 9.31 -11.79
CA ASP A 195 -11.05 10.30 -11.98
C ASP A 195 -10.88 11.11 -10.70
N ARG A 196 -11.98 11.48 -10.03
CA ARG A 196 -11.95 12.16 -8.73
C ARG A 196 -11.39 11.27 -7.63
N ILE A 197 -11.75 9.98 -7.59
CA ILE A 197 -11.17 9.00 -6.65
C ILE A 197 -9.66 8.90 -6.86
N MET A 198 -9.21 8.90 -8.12
CA MET A 198 -7.80 8.85 -8.43
C MET A 198 -7.07 10.14 -8.00
N MET A 199 -7.62 11.31 -8.30
CA MET A 199 -7.06 12.59 -7.86
C MET A 199 -7.00 12.68 -6.33
N HIS A 200 -8.04 12.19 -5.65
CA HIS A 200 -8.06 12.07 -4.19
C HIS A 200 -6.87 11.26 -3.67
N SER A 201 -6.61 10.10 -4.28
CA SER A 201 -5.47 9.26 -3.91
C SER A 201 -4.12 9.93 -4.14
N LEU A 202 -3.96 10.70 -5.23
CA LEU A 202 -2.73 11.44 -5.49
C LEU A 202 -2.46 12.49 -4.41
N MET A 203 -3.50 13.18 -3.92
CA MET A 203 -3.37 14.11 -2.80
C MET A 203 -2.92 13.40 -1.52
N MET A 204 -3.53 12.25 -1.22
CA MET A 204 -3.19 11.42 -0.07
C MET A 204 -1.75 10.91 -0.11
N TRP A 205 -1.31 10.36 -1.24
CA TRP A 205 0.07 9.90 -1.42
C TRP A 205 1.10 10.97 -1.10
N LYS A 206 0.82 12.21 -1.52
CA LYS A 206 1.72 13.33 -1.25
C LYS A 206 1.70 13.72 0.22
N ARG A 207 0.52 13.82 0.84
CA ARG A 207 0.36 14.17 2.27
C ARG A 207 1.05 13.13 3.17
N LEU A 208 0.87 11.85 2.87
CA LEU A 208 1.46 10.74 3.61
C LEU A 208 2.97 10.56 3.34
N SER A 209 3.57 11.40 2.47
CA SER A 209 5.01 11.53 2.27
C SER A 209 5.75 10.27 1.82
N ILE A 210 5.09 9.37 1.10
CA ILE A 210 5.73 8.17 0.53
C ILE A 210 6.29 8.52 -0.85
N THR A 211 7.49 9.08 -0.85
CA THR A 211 8.10 9.76 -2.01
C THR A 211 8.37 8.87 -3.21
N PHE A 212 8.74 7.60 -3.00
CA PHE A 212 9.05 6.69 -4.10
C PHE A 212 7.79 6.20 -4.83
N ASP A 213 6.75 5.82 -4.08
CA ASP A 213 5.52 5.29 -4.66
C ASP A 213 4.67 6.38 -5.31
N PHE A 214 4.67 7.60 -4.77
CA PHE A 214 3.95 8.74 -5.36
C PHE A 214 4.38 9.04 -6.80
N LEU A 215 5.68 9.01 -7.09
CA LEU A 215 6.22 9.26 -8.43
C LEU A 215 5.82 8.16 -9.44
N ASN A 216 5.67 6.91 -8.97
CA ASN A 216 5.21 5.82 -9.81
C ASN A 216 3.71 5.97 -10.10
N GLN A 217 2.90 6.40 -9.12
CA GLN A 217 1.47 6.66 -9.33
C GLN A 217 1.20 7.80 -10.30
N LEU A 218 1.96 8.90 -10.23
CA LEU A 218 1.85 9.98 -11.22
C LEU A 218 2.06 9.48 -12.64
N ASN A 219 3.04 8.59 -12.83
CA ASN A 219 3.33 7.99 -14.14
C ASN A 219 2.23 7.03 -14.58
N THR A 220 1.72 6.18 -13.69
CA THR A 220 0.59 5.28 -14.00
C THR A 220 -0.64 6.07 -14.41
N GLN A 221 -0.92 7.19 -13.74
CA GLN A 221 -2.06 8.03 -14.09
C GLN A 221 -1.85 8.79 -15.40
N ALA A 222 -0.65 9.28 -15.65
CA ALA A 222 -0.31 9.90 -16.93
C ALA A 222 -0.47 8.91 -18.10
N LEU A 223 -0.07 7.64 -17.91
CA LEU A 223 -0.27 6.57 -18.89
C LEU A 223 -1.76 6.27 -19.13
N TYR A 224 -2.58 6.27 -18.08
CA TYR A 224 -4.03 6.10 -18.19
C TYR A 224 -4.64 7.20 -19.08
N TYR A 225 -4.31 8.48 -18.84
CA TYR A 225 -4.78 9.58 -19.68
C TYR A 225 -4.26 9.48 -21.12
N ALA A 226 -3.00 9.08 -21.32
CA ALA A 226 -2.44 8.89 -22.65
C ALA A 226 -3.19 7.80 -23.45
N ASN A 227 -3.55 6.69 -22.80
CA ASN A 227 -4.33 5.60 -23.41
C ASN A 227 -5.76 6.03 -23.77
N ASN A 228 -6.34 6.94 -22.99
CA ASN A 228 -7.65 7.54 -23.26
C ASN A 228 -7.59 8.74 -24.24
N LYS A 229 -6.43 9.01 -24.85
CA LYS A 229 -6.17 10.12 -25.79
C LYS A 229 -6.26 11.51 -25.16
N GLU A 230 -6.18 11.61 -23.84
CA GLU A 230 -6.10 12.86 -23.08
C GLU A 230 -4.64 13.32 -22.92
N TYR A 231 -3.98 13.53 -24.06
CA TYR A 231 -2.52 13.74 -24.11
C TYR A 231 -2.04 14.96 -23.32
N GLN A 232 -2.83 16.03 -23.25
CA GLN A 232 -2.47 17.24 -22.51
C GLN A 232 -2.34 16.98 -21.00
N ARG A 233 -3.30 16.25 -20.42
CA ARG A 233 -3.28 15.82 -19.01
C ARG A 233 -2.13 14.85 -18.73
N ALA A 234 -1.90 13.91 -19.64
CA ALA A 234 -0.77 12.99 -19.54
C ALA A 234 0.57 13.75 -19.50
N ILE A 235 0.78 14.71 -20.40
CA ILE A 235 2.00 15.53 -20.45
C ILE A 235 2.18 16.36 -19.18
N GLN A 236 1.11 16.95 -18.64
CA GLN A 236 1.17 17.74 -17.40
C GLN A 236 1.65 16.89 -16.21
N LEU A 237 1.04 15.71 -16.00
CA LEU A 237 1.42 14.81 -14.91
C LEU A 237 2.84 14.28 -15.06
N TYR A 238 3.22 13.89 -16.28
CA TYR A 238 4.57 13.45 -16.58
C TYR A 238 5.62 14.56 -16.35
N THR A 239 5.34 15.78 -16.80
CA THR A 239 6.25 16.92 -16.59
C THR A 239 6.41 17.22 -15.10
N HIS A 240 5.32 17.12 -14.33
CA HIS A 240 5.38 17.29 -12.88
C HIS A 240 6.17 16.17 -12.19
N ALA A 241 5.97 14.91 -12.60
CA ALA A 241 6.74 13.76 -12.08
C ALA A 241 8.24 13.91 -12.35
N LEU A 242 8.62 14.40 -13.55
CA LEU A 242 10.00 14.75 -13.88
C LEU A 242 10.57 15.82 -12.96
N TYR A 243 9.85 16.93 -12.81
CA TYR A 243 10.26 18.04 -11.96
C TYR A 243 10.53 17.57 -10.52
N LEU A 244 9.62 16.75 -9.97
CA LEU A 244 9.79 16.19 -8.63
C LEU A 244 11.00 15.26 -8.54
N ARG A 245 11.21 14.37 -9.53
CA ARG A 245 12.38 13.46 -9.58
C ARG A 245 13.71 14.20 -9.61
N ILE A 246 13.82 15.26 -10.43
CA ILE A 246 15.00 16.12 -10.51
C ILE A 246 15.25 16.79 -9.16
N LYS A 247 14.19 17.30 -8.53
CA LYS A 247 14.27 17.95 -7.21
C LYS A 247 14.68 16.98 -6.09
N THR A 248 14.35 15.68 -6.21
CA THR A 248 14.64 14.66 -5.20
C THR A 248 15.86 13.77 -5.51
N GLN A 249 16.62 14.03 -6.58
CA GLN A 249 17.81 13.26 -6.99
C GLN A 249 17.56 11.74 -7.21
N ILE A 250 16.37 11.36 -7.71
CA ILE A 250 16.02 9.96 -8.01
C ILE A 250 16.32 9.64 -9.48
N ASP A 251 16.91 8.47 -9.77
CA ASP A 251 17.40 8.03 -11.09
C ASP A 251 16.33 8.04 -12.22
N LEU A 252 16.76 8.40 -13.44
CA LEU A 252 15.94 8.82 -14.59
C LEU A 252 15.86 7.78 -15.73
N HIS A 253 16.61 6.67 -15.65
CA HIS A 253 17.01 5.90 -16.82
C HIS A 253 15.88 5.15 -17.58
N GLY A 254 14.74 4.87 -16.95
CA GLY A 254 13.59 4.19 -17.59
C GLY A 254 12.54 5.14 -18.22
N TYR A 255 12.57 6.43 -17.87
CA TYR A 255 11.42 7.32 -18.03
C TYR A 255 11.41 8.14 -19.33
N LEU A 256 12.59 8.46 -19.87
CA LEU A 256 12.71 9.15 -21.15
C LEU A 256 12.09 8.35 -22.31
N GLY A 257 11.97 7.02 -22.17
CA GLY A 257 11.29 6.16 -23.15
C GLY A 257 9.78 6.38 -23.19
N ASP A 258 9.13 6.39 -22.03
CA ASP A 258 7.65 6.54 -21.93
C ASP A 258 7.20 7.95 -22.31
N LEU A 259 7.98 8.97 -21.95
CA LEU A 259 7.72 10.35 -22.36
C LEU A 259 7.84 10.54 -23.88
N LYS A 260 8.87 9.94 -24.50
CA LYS A 260 9.06 9.96 -25.97
C LYS A 260 7.91 9.29 -26.71
N ASN A 261 7.39 8.19 -26.16
CA ASN A 261 6.25 7.48 -26.72
C ASN A 261 4.94 8.29 -26.66
N CYS A 262 4.76 9.08 -25.59
CA CYS A 262 3.54 9.89 -25.41
C CYS A 262 3.54 11.18 -26.24
N THR A 263 4.70 11.77 -26.53
CA THR A 263 4.73 13.09 -27.20
C THR A 263 4.88 13.02 -28.72
N LYS A 264 5.36 11.91 -29.30
CA LYS A 264 5.86 11.90 -30.71
C LYS A 264 6.86 13.05 -31.01
N ILE A 265 7.45 13.66 -29.98
CA ILE A 265 8.40 14.76 -30.15
C ILE A 265 9.79 14.15 -30.30
N ASN A 266 10.47 14.49 -31.40
CA ASN A 266 11.90 14.25 -31.56
C ASN A 266 12.66 15.21 -30.63
N TRP A 267 13.09 14.71 -29.48
CA TRP A 267 14.00 15.44 -28.61
C TRP A 267 15.42 15.31 -29.17
N GLN A 268 15.93 16.39 -29.76
CA GLN A 268 17.36 16.58 -30.06
C GLN A 268 18.11 16.94 -28.78
#